data_AF-A0A1M7EAE6-F1
#
_entry.id   AF-A0A1M7EAE6-F1
#
_cell.length_a   1.000
_cell.length_b   1.000
_cell.length_c   1.000
_cell.angle_alpha   90.00
_cell.angle_beta   90.00
_cell.angle_gamma   90.00
#
_symmetry.space_group_name_H-M   'P 1'
#
loop_
_entity.id
_entity.type
_entity.pdbx_description
1 polymer ?
#
loop_
_entity_poly.entity_id
_entity_poly.type
_entity_poly.pdbx_seq_one_letter_code
_entity_poly.pdbx_strand_id
1 'polypeptide(L)'
;MNVPKNVLWFEVLLYLSLTLDALSVAFQDRTPNVEMTEQMITVATVMAALLILLLVYFVWLAAQRRKNWPRWALLAALVLSVISLIQAIGDAGVEFDSAIEIVSCGLTAAGLYFSFTGDAKGWFNG
;
A
#
# COMPACT_ATOMS: atom_id res chain seq x y z
N MET A 1 3.71 -26.87 6.22
CA MET A 1 2.32 -26.37 6.39
C MET A 1 1.94 -25.67 5.09
N ASN A 2 0.85 -26.10 4.44
CA ASN A 2 0.39 -25.45 3.21
C ASN A 2 -0.25 -24.09 3.56
N VAL A 3 0.28 -23.02 3.00
CA VAL A 3 -0.33 -21.68 3.08
C VAL A 3 -1.62 -21.72 2.26
N PRO A 4 -2.77 -21.24 2.78
CA PRO A 4 -4.01 -21.21 2.04
C PRO A 4 -3.86 -20.34 0.79
N LYS A 5 -4.47 -20.73 -0.32
CA LYS A 5 -4.39 -19.98 -1.59
C LYS A 5 -4.76 -18.50 -1.44
N ASN A 6 -5.78 -18.18 -0.64
CA ASN A 6 -6.20 -16.79 -0.39
C ASN A 6 -5.16 -15.96 0.36
N VAL A 7 -4.38 -16.58 1.26
CA VAL A 7 -3.29 -15.90 1.99
C VAL A 7 -2.14 -15.61 1.04
N LEU A 8 -1.83 -16.56 0.15
CA LEU A 8 -0.85 -16.37 -0.93
C LEU A 8 -1.26 -15.24 -1.89
N TRP A 9 -2.51 -15.20 -2.33
CA TRP A 9 -3.01 -14.10 -3.17
C TRP A 9 -3.01 -12.76 -2.45
N PHE A 10 -3.37 -12.71 -1.16
CA PHE A 10 -3.24 -11.51 -0.33
C PHE A 10 -1.79 -11.00 -0.33
N GLU A 11 -0.83 -11.88 -0.05
CA GLU A 11 0.59 -11.51 0.03
C GLU A 11 1.14 -11.03 -1.31
N VAL A 12 0.85 -11.76 -2.40
CA VAL A 12 1.30 -11.40 -3.75
C VAL A 12 0.69 -10.06 -4.20
N LEU A 13 -0.62 -9.85 -3.98
CA LEU A 13 -1.29 -8.61 -4.38
C LEU A 13 -0.76 -7.41 -3.60
N LEU A 14 -0.52 -7.57 -2.29
CA LEU A 14 0.01 -6.49 -1.46
C LEU A 14 1.49 -6.20 -1.75
N TYR A 15 2.31 -7.20 -2.04
CA TYR A 15 3.68 -6.94 -2.47
C TYR A 15 3.74 -6.30 -3.85
N LEU A 16 2.83 -6.66 -4.75
CA LEU A 16 2.75 -6.04 -6.06
C LEU A 16 2.29 -4.57 -5.96
N SER A 17 1.30 -4.26 -5.11
CA SER A 17 0.90 -2.87 -4.86
C SER A 17 2.04 -2.05 -4.26
N LEU A 18 2.70 -2.55 -3.21
CA LEU A 18 3.83 -1.87 -2.58
C LEU A 18 5.03 -1.68 -3.52
N THR A 19 5.23 -2.60 -4.46
CA THR A 19 6.25 -2.46 -5.50
C THR A 19 5.86 -1.34 -6.48
N LEU A 20 4.59 -1.26 -6.87
CA LEU A 20 4.11 -0.15 -7.70
C LEU A 20 4.23 1.19 -6.97
N ASP A 21 3.92 1.25 -5.68
CA ASP A 21 4.10 2.47 -4.88
C ASP A 21 5.57 2.90 -4.84
N ALA A 22 6.49 1.95 -4.63
CA ALA A 22 7.92 2.22 -4.64
C ALA A 22 8.41 2.70 -6.02
N LEU A 23 7.90 2.12 -7.11
CA LEU A 23 8.21 2.59 -8.46
C LEU A 23 7.64 3.99 -8.69
N SER A 24 6.40 4.26 -8.27
CA SER A 24 5.78 5.59 -8.39
C SER A 24 6.65 6.65 -7.72
N VAL A 25 7.05 6.39 -6.48
CA VAL A 25 7.95 7.27 -5.73
C VAL A 25 9.31 7.42 -6.45
N ALA A 26 9.87 6.35 -7.01
CA ALA A 26 11.15 6.45 -7.73
C ALA A 26 11.06 7.28 -9.02
N PHE A 27 9.92 7.23 -9.72
CA PHE A 27 9.70 7.93 -10.99
C PHE A 27 9.01 9.30 -10.86
N GLN A 28 8.60 9.70 -9.66
CA GLN A 28 7.96 10.99 -9.39
C GLN A 28 8.87 12.15 -9.82
N ASP A 29 8.33 13.11 -10.57
CA ASP A 29 9.05 14.32 -10.96
C ASP A 29 9.29 15.19 -9.72
N ARG A 30 10.58 15.46 -9.45
CA ARG A 30 11.08 16.15 -8.26
C ARG A 30 11.68 17.50 -8.60
N THR A 31 11.26 18.10 -9.71
CA THR A 31 11.74 19.42 -10.11
C THR A 31 11.36 20.44 -9.04
N PRO A 32 12.32 21.07 -8.33
CA PRO A 32 12.01 22.04 -7.29
C PRO A 32 11.28 23.24 -7.89
N ASN A 33 10.16 23.65 -7.28
CA ASN A 33 9.40 24.83 -7.68
C ASN A 33 9.23 25.75 -6.46
N VAL A 34 8.74 26.98 -6.68
CA VAL A 34 8.58 28.04 -5.65
C VAL A 34 7.77 27.56 -4.44
N GLU A 35 6.89 26.58 -4.62
CA GLU A 35 6.08 25.97 -3.56
C GLU A 35 6.69 24.73 -2.90
N MET A 36 7.65 24.05 -3.56
CA MET A 36 8.17 22.76 -3.13
C MET A 36 9.70 22.77 -3.06
N THR A 37 10.22 22.94 -1.84
CA THR A 37 11.67 22.97 -1.58
C THR A 37 12.29 21.58 -1.71
N GLU A 38 13.59 21.51 -2.04
CA GLU A 38 14.37 20.26 -2.08
C GLU A 38 14.28 19.45 -0.78
N GLN A 39 14.22 20.16 0.36
CA GLN A 39 14.09 19.55 1.67
C GLN A 39 12.73 18.89 1.87
N MET A 40 11.63 19.52 1.43
CA MET A 40 10.29 18.93 1.48
C MET A 40 10.19 17.67 0.60
N ILE A 41 10.76 17.72 -0.61
CA ILE A 41 10.81 16.58 -1.54
C ILE A 41 11.55 15.39 -0.90
N THR A 42 12.70 15.67 -0.28
CA THR A 42 13.52 14.65 0.37
C THR A 42 12.78 14.02 1.55
N VAL A 43 12.16 14.84 2.41
CA VAL A 43 11.39 14.36 3.56
C VAL A 43 10.20 13.52 3.11
N ALA A 44 9.43 13.97 2.12
CA ALA A 44 8.30 13.21 1.57
C ALA A 44 8.74 11.86 1.00
N THR A 45 9.84 11.83 0.26
CA THR A 45 10.41 10.61 -0.33
C THR A 45 10.85 9.61 0.75
N VAL A 46 11.56 10.10 1.79
CA VAL A 46 12.01 9.25 2.89
C VAL A 46 10.82 8.72 3.69
N MET A 47 9.82 9.57 3.97
CA MET A 47 8.59 9.15 4.66
C MET A 47 7.83 8.10 3.87
N ALA A 48 7.69 8.26 2.56
CA ALA A 48 7.06 7.27 1.69
C ALA A 48 7.83 5.94 1.72
N ALA A 49 9.16 5.96 1.60
CA ALA A 49 9.99 4.76 1.69
C ALA A 49 9.84 4.04 3.04
N LEU A 50 9.83 4.79 4.16
CA LEU A 50 9.63 4.22 5.50
C LEU A 50 8.23 3.60 5.66
N LEU A 51 7.19 4.25 5.12
CA LEU A 51 5.83 3.73 5.13
C LEU A 51 5.72 2.45 4.30
N ILE A 52 6.30 2.40 3.10
CA ILE A 52 6.31 1.19 2.26
C ILE A 52 6.99 0.03 3.02
N LEU A 53 8.15 0.27 3.63
CA LEU A 53 8.85 -0.76 4.42
C LEU A 53 8.02 -1.24 5.63
N LEU A 54 7.34 -0.32 6.31
CA LEU A 54 6.44 -0.66 7.41
C LEU A 54 5.27 -1.53 6.94
N LEU A 55 4.68 -1.21 5.79
CA LEU A 55 3.59 -1.99 5.20
C LEU A 55 4.08 -3.36 4.73
N VAL A 56 5.25 -3.46 4.10
CA VAL A 56 5.91 -4.74 3.77
C VAL A 56 6.06 -5.60 5.03
N TYR A 57 6.51 -5.00 6.12
CA TYR A 57 6.64 -5.68 7.41
C TYR A 57 5.28 -6.15 7.96
N PHE A 58 4.21 -5.36 7.81
CA PHE A 58 2.86 -5.76 8.20
C PHE A 58 2.30 -6.90 7.35
N VAL A 59 2.55 -6.90 6.04
CA VAL A 59 2.18 -8.02 5.14
C VAL A 59 2.88 -9.30 5.59
N TRP A 60 4.19 -9.24 5.81
CA TRP A 60 4.98 -10.36 6.29
C TRP A 60 4.49 -10.85 7.66
N LEU A 61 4.22 -9.93 8.59
CA LEU A 61 3.73 -10.25 9.93
C LEU A 61 2.33 -10.89 9.88
N ALA A 62 1.46 -10.43 8.99
CA ALA A 62 0.16 -11.04 8.77
C ALA A 62 0.33 -12.47 8.24
N ALA A 63 1.01 -12.61 7.10
CA ALA A 63 1.14 -13.88 6.38
C ALA A 63 1.86 -14.94 7.21
N GLN A 64 2.99 -14.58 7.83
CA GLN A 64 3.89 -15.52 8.49
C GLN A 64 3.55 -15.76 9.97
N ARG A 65 3.11 -14.72 10.70
CA ARG A 65 2.79 -14.84 12.15
C ARG A 65 1.31 -15.02 12.45
N ARG A 66 0.45 -15.19 11.43
CA ARG A 66 -1.00 -15.45 11.57
C ARG A 66 -1.75 -14.41 12.41
N LYS A 67 -1.18 -13.21 12.58
CA LYS A 67 -1.81 -12.18 13.40
C LYS A 67 -2.93 -11.49 12.63
N ASN A 68 -4.03 -11.21 13.32
CA ASN A 68 -5.19 -10.50 12.78
C ASN A 68 -5.07 -8.96 12.85
N TRP A 69 -4.32 -8.41 13.80
CA TRP A 69 -4.12 -6.97 13.96
C TRP A 69 -3.54 -6.26 12.72
N PRO A 70 -2.54 -6.82 11.99
CA PRO A 70 -1.99 -6.15 10.82
C PRO A 70 -3.02 -5.99 9.68
N ARG A 71 -4.05 -6.85 9.60
CA ARG A 71 -5.11 -6.70 8.60
C ARG A 71 -5.91 -5.41 8.80
N TRP A 72 -6.17 -5.05 10.07
CA TRP A 72 -6.82 -3.79 10.41
C TRP A 72 -5.91 -2.58 10.19
N ALA A 73 -4.61 -2.72 10.48
CA ALA A 73 -3.64 -1.66 10.20
C ALA A 73 -3.50 -1.38 8.69
N LEU A 74 -3.41 -2.44 7.87
CA LEU A 74 -3.36 -2.35 6.41
C LEU A 74 -4.66 -1.76 5.84
N LEU A 75 -5.82 -2.12 6.40
CA LEU A 75 -7.10 -1.55 6.00
C LEU A 75 -7.21 -0.07 6.36
N ALA A 76 -6.74 0.34 7.55
CA ALA A 76 -6.68 1.74 7.93
C ALA A 76 -5.73 2.54 7.02
N ALA A 77 -4.55 1.98 6.71
CA ALA A 77 -3.60 2.59 5.77
C ALA A 77 -4.21 2.76 4.38
N LEU A 78 -4.94 1.75 3.88
CA LEU A 78 -5.66 1.85 2.61
C LEU A 78 -6.70 2.97 2.63
N VAL A 79 -7.50 3.09 3.69
CA VAL A 79 -8.50 4.17 3.80
C VAL A 79 -7.84 5.54 3.79
N LEU A 80 -6.73 5.71 4.50
CA LEU A 80 -5.96 6.96 4.50
C LEU A 80 -5.41 7.29 3.10
N SER A 81 -4.87 6.29 2.39
CA SER A 81 -4.40 6.46 1.01
C SER A 81 -5.55 6.88 0.08
N VAL A 82 -6.72 6.23 0.17
CA VAL A 82 -7.89 6.62 -0.64
C VAL A 82 -8.30 8.08 -0.41
N ILE A 83 -8.32 8.53 0.84
CA ILE A 83 -8.64 9.93 1.15
C ILE A 83 -7.60 10.87 0.55
N SER A 84 -6.32 10.55 0.70
CA SER A 84 -5.20 11.32 0.13
C SER A 84 -5.29 11.40 -1.39
N LEU A 85 -5.57 10.28 -2.05
CA LEU A 85 -5.71 10.18 -3.50
C LEU A 85 -6.88 11.04 -4.03
N ILE A 86 -8.03 11.03 -3.33
CA ILE A 86 -9.17 11.87 -3.71
C ILE A 86 -8.82 13.36 -3.63
N GLN A 87 -8.07 13.76 -2.60
CA GLN A 87 -7.59 15.14 -2.45
C GLN A 87 -6.61 15.51 -3.56
N ALA A 88 -5.61 14.66 -3.82
CA ALA A 88 -4.61 14.88 -4.87
C ALA A 88 -5.26 15.02 -6.26
N ILE A 89 -6.20 14.15 -6.60
CA ILE A 89 -6.95 14.23 -7.87
C ILE A 89 -7.82 15.49 -7.92
N GLY A 90 -8.39 15.91 -6.79
CA GLY A 90 -9.19 17.14 -6.69
C GLY A 90 -8.38 18.42 -6.93
N ASP A 91 -7.13 18.45 -6.46
CA ASP A 91 -6.26 19.62 -6.54
C ASP A 91 -5.48 19.68 -7.87
N ALA A 92 -4.97 18.55 -8.37
CA ALA A 92 -4.05 18.49 -9.52
C ALA A 92 -4.63 17.78 -10.77
N GLY A 93 -5.77 17.08 -10.66
CA GLY A 93 -6.31 16.23 -11.71
C GLY A 93 -5.66 14.84 -11.75
N VAL A 94 -5.92 14.07 -12.82
CA VAL A 94 -5.36 12.72 -12.97
C VAL A 94 -3.97 12.82 -13.60
N GLU A 95 -2.94 12.75 -12.76
CA GLU A 95 -1.55 12.65 -13.19
C GLU A 95 -1.08 11.19 -13.27
N PHE A 96 0.10 10.97 -13.87
CA PHE A 96 0.69 9.63 -14.02
C PHE A 96 0.91 8.95 -12.66
N ASP A 97 1.32 9.71 -11.64
CA ASP A 97 1.50 9.22 -10.27
C ASP A 97 0.16 8.78 -9.65
N SER A 98 -0.88 9.60 -9.78
CA SER A 98 -2.23 9.27 -9.31
C SER A 98 -2.82 8.04 -10.03
N ALA A 99 -2.50 7.83 -11.30
CA ALA A 99 -2.93 6.64 -12.04
C ALA A 99 -2.29 5.35 -11.49
N ILE A 100 -1.00 5.38 -11.15
CA ILE A 100 -0.31 4.26 -10.49
C ILE A 100 -0.89 4.02 -9.10
N GLU A 101 -1.14 5.08 -8.33
CA GLU A 101 -1.74 4.97 -7.00
C GLU A 101 -3.16 4.37 -7.06
N ILE A 102 -3.98 4.71 -8.07
CA ILE A 102 -5.30 4.07 -8.27
C ILE A 102 -5.15 2.55 -8.47
N VAL A 103 -4.20 2.13 -9.32
CA VAL A 103 -3.97 0.70 -9.58
C VAL A 103 -3.46 -0.01 -8.32
N SER A 104 -2.50 0.61 -7.63
CA SER A 104 -1.96 0.10 -6.37
C SER A 104 -3.02 0.00 -5.27
N CYS A 105 -3.88 1.00 -5.15
CA CYS A 105 -5.03 0.99 -4.25
C CYS A 105 -5.99 -0.14 -4.59
N GLY A 106 -6.30 -0.36 -5.87
CA GLY A 106 -7.13 -1.47 -6.33
C GLY A 106 -6.55 -2.85 -5.98
N LEU A 107 -5.25 -3.04 -6.19
CA LEU A 107 -4.52 -4.25 -5.80
C LEU A 107 -4.54 -4.44 -4.27
N THR A 108 -4.36 -3.36 -3.51
CA THR A 108 -4.37 -3.40 -2.04
C THR A 108 -5.75 -3.77 -1.50
N ALA A 109 -6.80 -3.19 -2.08
CA ALA A 109 -8.18 -3.53 -1.76
C ALA A 109 -8.50 -5.00 -2.10
N ALA A 110 -8.07 -5.48 -3.27
CA ALA A 110 -8.25 -6.87 -3.67
C ALA A 110 -7.49 -7.83 -2.74
N GLY A 111 -6.24 -7.52 -2.39
CA GLY A 111 -5.46 -8.29 -1.43
C GLY A 111 -6.18 -8.37 -0.08
N LEU A 112 -6.59 -7.22 0.48
CA LEU A 112 -7.34 -7.18 1.73
C LEU A 112 -8.66 -7.95 1.65
N TYR A 113 -9.38 -7.89 0.53
CA TYR A 113 -10.59 -8.70 0.32
C TYR A 113 -10.30 -10.21 0.48
N PHE A 114 -9.23 -10.72 -0.14
CA PHE A 114 -8.79 -12.11 0.04
C PHE A 114 -8.39 -12.44 1.48
N SER A 115 -7.89 -11.46 2.24
CA SER A 115 -7.56 -11.63 3.66
C SER A 115 -8.78 -11.85 4.58
N PHE A 116 -9.96 -11.39 4.14
CA PHE A 116 -11.22 -11.52 4.88
C PHE A 116 -12.15 -12.63 4.33
N THR A 117 -11.78 -13.30 3.24
CA THR A 117 -12.63 -14.31 2.57
C THR A 117 -12.02 -15.72 2.55
N GLY A 118 -12.91 -16.73 2.51
CA GLY A 118 -12.57 -18.14 2.36
C GLY A 118 -11.60 -18.68 3.41
N ASP A 119 -10.64 -19.49 2.97
CA ASP A 119 -9.70 -20.24 3.83
C ASP A 119 -8.74 -19.34 4.63
N ALA A 120 -8.67 -18.04 4.31
CA ALA A 120 -7.86 -17.07 5.04
C ALA A 120 -8.43 -16.76 6.44
N LYS A 121 -9.76 -16.78 6.62
CA LYS A 121 -10.40 -16.47 7.91
C LYS A 121 -9.92 -17.40 9.02
N GLY A 122 -9.83 -18.71 8.73
CA GLY A 122 -9.35 -19.71 9.69
C GLY A 122 -7.84 -19.62 9.95
N TRP A 123 -7.05 -19.23 8.94
CA TRP A 123 -5.60 -19.11 9.06
C TRP A 123 -5.15 -17.99 10.02
N PHE A 124 -5.86 -16.87 9.99
CA PHE A 124 -5.49 -15.69 10.77
C PHE A 124 -6.31 -15.52 12.07
N ASN A 125 -7.27 -16.40 12.35
CA ASN A 125 -8.01 -16.48 13.62
C ASN A 125 -7.57 -17.68 14.47
N GLY A 126 -6.63 -18.48 13.99
CA GLY A 126 -6.13 -19.70 14.63
C GLY A 126 -4.72 -19.57 15.20
#